data_AF-A0A3R8NA60-F1
#
_entry.id   AF-A0A3R8NA60-F1
#
_cell.length_a   1.000
_cell.length_b   1.000
_cell.length_c   1.000
_cell.angle_alpha   90.00
_cell.angle_beta   90.00
_cell.angle_gamma   90.00
#
_symmetry.space_group_name_H-M   'P 1'
#
loop_
_entity.id
_entity.type
_entity.pdbx_description
1 polymer ?
#
loop_
_entity_poly.entity_id
_entity_poly.type
_entity_poly.pdbx_seq_one_letter_code
_entity_poly.pdbx_strand_id
1 'polypeptide(L)'
;MTKTAKPVTVTLSAEDAADLQARVERGEFASLEEGVAAELAELNYRRAAEIVGGPEKLEALLDKLEVVETQDPADWIGGKRSLSDMLADLKAQAGS
;
A
#
# COMPACT_ATOMS: atom_id res chain seq x y z
N MET A 1 -12.87 -2.87 -6.60
CA MET A 1 -13.74 -3.35 -5.49
C MET A 1 -13.58 -2.37 -4.34
N THR A 2 -14.64 -1.71 -3.88
CA THR A 2 -14.54 -0.82 -2.70
C THR A 2 -14.35 -1.70 -1.47
N LYS A 3 -13.13 -1.73 -0.92
CA LYS A 3 -12.83 -2.40 0.35
C LYS A 3 -13.67 -1.74 1.44
N THR A 4 -14.71 -2.43 1.91
CA THR A 4 -15.53 -1.94 3.01
C THR A 4 -14.65 -1.82 4.25
N ALA A 5 -14.43 -0.59 4.73
CA ALA A 5 -13.69 -0.36 5.96
C ALA A 5 -14.42 -1.05 7.12
N LYS A 6 -13.70 -1.88 7.88
CA LYS A 6 -14.27 -2.49 9.09
C LYS A 6 -14.29 -1.43 10.19
N PRO A 7 -15.40 -1.29 10.94
CA PRO A 7 -15.45 -0.37 12.06
C PRO A 7 -14.42 -0.78 13.13
N VAL A 8 -13.70 0.19 13.66
CA VAL A 8 -12.70 0.01 14.72
C VAL A 8 -13.12 0.89 15.89
N THR A 9 -13.14 0.33 17.09
CA THR A 9 -13.35 1.08 18.33
C THR A 9 -12.00 1.31 19.00
N VAL A 10 -11.74 2.54 19.41
CA VAL A 10 -10.53 2.92 20.14
C VAL A 10 -10.90 3.63 21.44
N THR A 11 -10.01 3.53 22.42
CA THR A 11 -10.12 4.28 23.68
C THR A 11 -9.01 5.31 23.72
N LEU A 12 -9.39 6.58 23.89
CA LEU A 12 -8.46 7.69 24.02
C LEU A 12 -8.37 8.14 25.47
N SER A 13 -7.23 8.73 25.84
CA SER A 13 -7.16 9.49 27.07
C SER A 13 -8.04 10.75 26.96
N ALA A 14 -8.42 11.34 28.09
CA ALA A 14 -9.22 12.56 28.09
C ALA A 14 -8.46 13.74 27.44
N GLU A 15 -7.13 13.77 27.59
CA GLU A 15 -6.26 14.79 27.01
C GLU A 15 -6.19 14.66 25.49
N ASP A 16 -5.93 13.46 24.97
CA ASP A 16 -5.86 13.22 23.51
C ASP A 16 -7.20 13.47 22.82
N ALA A 17 -8.31 13.09 23.49
CA ALA A 17 -9.64 13.37 22.97
C ALA A 17 -9.94 14.88 22.90
N ALA A 18 -9.50 15.64 23.92
CA ALA A 18 -9.66 17.09 23.94
C ALA A 18 -8.80 17.79 22.88
N ASP A 19 -7.56 17.34 22.68
CA ASP A 19 -6.69 17.87 21.62
C ASP A 19 -7.28 17.62 20.23
N LEU A 20 -7.74 16.40 19.95
CA LEU A 20 -8.42 16.09 18.70
C LEU A 20 -9.71 16.90 18.50
N GLN A 21 -10.49 17.09 19.56
CA GLN A 21 -11.68 17.93 19.51
C GLN A 21 -11.33 19.39 19.18
N ALA A 22 -10.25 19.94 19.74
CA ALA A 22 -9.79 21.29 19.41
C ALA A 22 -9.33 21.42 17.95
N ARG A 23 -8.77 20.35 17.36
CA ARG A 23 -8.41 20.31 15.92
C ARG A 23 -9.65 20.31 15.03
N VAL A 24 -10.70 19.58 15.41
CA VAL A 24 -12.01 19.64 14.73
C VAL A 24 -12.62 21.04 14.80
N GLU A 25 -12.58 21.69 15.96
CA GLU A 25 -13.10 23.06 16.14
C GLU A 25 -12.34 24.10 15.31
N ARG A 26 -11.05 23.89 15.05
CA ARG A 26 -10.25 24.70 14.13
C ARG A 26 -10.53 24.39 12.65
N GLY A 27 -11.29 23.35 12.36
CA GLY A 27 -11.60 22.90 11.00
C GLY A 27 -10.48 22.09 10.34
N GLU A 28 -9.53 21.53 11.11
CA GLU A 28 -8.51 20.62 10.58
C GLU A 28 -9.13 19.28 10.14
N PHE A 29 -10.22 18.86 10.81
CA PHE A 29 -11.01 17.68 10.49
C PHE A 29 -12.50 18.03 10.54
N ALA A 30 -13.33 17.37 9.73
CA ALA A 30 -14.77 17.56 9.71
C ALA A 30 -15.48 16.87 10.89
N SER A 31 -14.86 15.83 11.48
CA SER A 31 -15.37 15.18 12.68
C SER A 31 -14.26 14.53 13.52
N LEU A 32 -14.61 14.13 14.75
CA LEU A 32 -13.70 13.41 15.64
C LEU A 32 -13.29 12.05 15.04
N GLU A 33 -14.21 11.34 14.41
CA GLU A 33 -13.94 10.07 13.72
C GLU A 33 -12.94 10.24 12.58
N GLU A 34 -13.04 11.32 11.81
CA GLU A 34 -12.07 11.63 10.76
C GLU A 34 -10.68 11.91 11.35
N GLY A 35 -10.60 12.71 12.41
CA GLY A 35 -9.34 12.96 13.11
C GLY A 35 -8.71 11.69 13.66
N VAL A 36 -9.50 10.82 14.30
CA VAL A 36 -9.04 9.50 14.78
C VAL A 36 -8.57 8.61 13.63
N ALA A 37 -9.29 8.61 12.50
CA ALA A 37 -8.89 7.83 11.33
C ALA A 37 -7.56 8.33 10.76
N ALA A 38 -7.33 9.64 10.71
CA ALA A 38 -6.08 10.23 10.26
C ALA A 38 -4.89 9.85 11.16
N GLU A 39 -5.04 9.99 12.48
CA GLU A 39 -4.00 9.61 13.45
C GLU A 39 -3.69 8.11 13.41
N LEU A 40 -4.70 7.25 13.24
CA LEU A 40 -4.50 5.81 13.06
C LEU A 40 -3.80 5.49 11.74
N ALA A 41 -4.10 6.21 10.66
CA ALA A 41 -3.41 6.05 9.39
C ALA A 41 -1.94 6.43 9.50
N GLU A 42 -1.62 7.54 10.18
CA GLU A 42 -0.25 7.96 10.44
C GLU A 42 0.51 6.97 11.34
N LEU A 43 -0.12 6.51 12.42
CA LEU A 43 0.46 5.48 13.29
C LEU A 43 0.78 4.20 12.50
N ASN A 44 -0.15 3.77 11.65
CA ASN A 44 0.04 2.60 10.82
C ASN A 44 1.17 2.82 9.80
N TYR A 45 1.25 4.00 9.19
CA TYR A 45 2.35 4.36 8.30
C TYR A 45 3.71 4.29 9.00
N ARG A 46 3.85 4.92 10.17
CA ARG A 46 5.09 4.88 10.97
C ARG A 46 5.48 3.44 11.32
N ARG A 47 4.51 2.63 11.74
CA ARG A 47 4.74 1.22 12.06
C ARG A 47 5.13 0.41 10.82
N ALA A 48 4.50 0.66 9.67
CA ALA A 48 4.86 0.01 8.42
C ALA A 48 6.29 0.37 8.01
N ALA A 49 6.66 1.66 8.11
CA ALA A 49 7.99 2.16 7.83
C ALA A 49 9.04 1.50 8.74
N GLU A 50 8.77 1.36 10.03
CA GLU A 50 9.64 0.63 10.96
C GLU A 50 9.85 -0.84 10.53
N ILE A 51 8.76 -1.55 10.17
CA ILE A 51 8.82 -2.96 9.77
C ILE A 51 9.66 -3.16 8.51
N VAL A 52 9.52 -2.29 7.51
CA VAL A 52 10.26 -2.39 6.24
C VAL A 52 11.66 -1.77 6.31
N GLY A 53 12.00 -1.14 7.44
CA GLY A 53 13.33 -0.61 7.73
C GLY A 53 13.58 0.78 7.15
N GLY A 54 12.56 1.64 7.16
CA GLY A 54 12.60 3.07 6.84
C GLY A 54 11.43 3.53 5.94
N PRO A 55 11.01 4.81 6.01
CA PRO A 55 9.96 5.35 5.16
C PRO A 55 10.33 5.27 3.67
N GLU A 56 11.59 5.48 3.31
CA GLU A 56 12.04 5.42 1.91
C GLU A 56 11.86 4.02 1.30
N LYS A 57 12.04 2.97 2.11
CA LYS A 57 11.81 1.58 1.69
C LYS A 57 10.33 1.25 1.62
N LEU A 58 9.51 1.88 2.47
CA LEU A 58 8.07 1.76 2.41
C LEU A 58 7.55 2.38 1.11
N GLU A 59 7.93 3.62 0.80
CA GLU A 59 7.55 4.29 -0.45
C GLU A 59 8.01 3.48 -1.67
N ALA A 60 9.27 3.05 -1.70
CA ALA A 60 9.77 2.24 -2.81
C ALA A 60 9.06 0.87 -2.96
N LEU A 61 8.43 0.35 -1.89
CA LEU A 61 7.60 -0.84 -1.94
C LEU A 61 6.18 -0.51 -2.43
N LEU A 62 5.60 0.59 -1.95
CA LEU A 62 4.28 1.07 -2.37
C LEU A 62 4.26 1.41 -3.87
N ASP A 63 5.27 2.13 -4.35
CA ASP A 63 5.43 2.45 -5.79
C ASP A 63 5.45 1.17 -6.64
N LYS A 64 6.17 0.13 -6.19
CA LYS A 64 6.22 -1.16 -6.89
C LYS A 64 4.87 -1.87 -6.89
N LEU A 65 4.13 -1.81 -5.78
CA LEU A 65 2.82 -2.43 -5.67
C LEU A 65 1.78 -1.74 -6.55
N GLU A 66 1.81 -0.41 -6.63
CA GLU A 66 0.93 0.35 -7.53
C GLU A 66 1.16 -0.05 -9.00
N VAL A 67 2.42 -0.24 -9.40
CA VAL A 67 2.76 -0.76 -10.74
C VAL A 67 2.22 -2.17 -10.94
N VAL A 68 2.22 -3.03 -9.92
CA VAL A 68 1.69 -4.40 -10.01
C VAL A 68 0.16 -4.43 -10.04
N GLU A 69 -0.53 -3.57 -9.29
CA GLU A 69 -2.00 -3.50 -9.29
C GLU A 69 -2.57 -2.93 -10.59
N THR A 70 -1.80 -2.10 -11.28
CA THR A 70 -2.21 -1.46 -12.55
C THR A 70 -1.87 -2.30 -13.80
N GLN A 71 -1.10 -3.37 -13.64
CA GLN A 71 -0.72 -4.27 -14.73
C GLN A 71 -1.55 -5.55 -14.69
N ASP A 72 -1.97 -6.03 -15.87
CA ASP A 72 -2.60 -7.35 -15.97
C ASP A 72 -1.54 -8.40 -15.56
N PRO A 73 -1.82 -9.31 -14.61
CA PRO A 73 -0.93 -10.41 -14.29
C PRO A 73 -0.51 -11.23 -15.54
N ALA A 74 -1.34 -11.24 -16.58
CA ALA A 74 -1.03 -11.83 -17.88
C ALA A 74 0.10 -11.11 -18.62
N ASP A 75 0.31 -9.82 -18.42
CA ASP A 75 1.42 -9.06 -19.01
C ASP A 75 2.76 -9.41 -18.33
N TRP A 76 2.72 -9.74 -17.03
CA TRP A 76 3.88 -10.25 -16.29
C TRP A 76 4.29 -11.66 -16.71
N ILE A 77 3.31 -12.52 -17.00
CA ILE A 77 3.55 -13.91 -17.44
C ILE A 77 3.82 -13.97 -18.96
N GLY A 78 3.25 -13.05 -19.74
CA GLY A 78 3.42 -12.96 -21.20
C GLY A 78 4.72 -12.29 -21.66
N GLY A 79 5.48 -11.67 -20.74
CA GLY A 79 6.57 -10.76 -21.06
C GLY A 79 7.94 -11.35 -21.40
N LYS A 80 8.16 -12.67 -21.38
CA LYS A 80 9.47 -13.23 -21.78
C LYS A 80 9.27 -14.55 -22.49
N ARG A 81 9.19 -14.52 -23.83
CA ARG A 81 9.19 -15.65 -24.80
C ARG A 81 8.48 -16.92 -24.30
N SER A 82 7.51 -17.42 -25.06
CA SER A 82 6.99 -18.76 -24.74
C SER A 82 8.17 -19.73 -24.57
N LEU A 83 8.12 -20.59 -23.55
CA LEU A 83 9.11 -21.67 -23.38
C LEU A 83 9.30 -22.45 -24.69
N SER A 84 8.25 -22.50 -25.50
CA SER A 84 8.27 -23.05 -26.85
C SER A 84 9.17 -22.27 -27.82
N ASP A 85 9.16 -20.94 -27.78
CA ASP A 85 10.03 -20.07 -28.59
C ASP A 85 11.50 -20.19 -28.15
N MET A 86 11.74 -20.28 -26.83
CA MET A 86 13.09 -20.53 -26.31
C MET A 86 13.62 -21.91 -26.71
N LEU A 87 12.75 -22.93 -26.69
CA LEU A 87 13.09 -24.29 -27.13
C LEU A 87 13.35 -24.36 -28.64
N ALA A 88 12.60 -23.61 -29.45
CA ALA A 88 12.78 -23.55 -30.89
C ALA A 88 14.16 -22.98 -31.26
N ASP A 89 14.57 -21.89 -30.61
CA ASP A 89 15.89 -21.29 -30.81
C ASP A 89 17.03 -22.24 -30.39
N LEU A 90 16.89 -22.94 -29.27
CA LEU A 90 17.87 -23.94 -28.81
C LEU A 90 18.03 -25.08 -29.82
N LYS A 91 16.93 -25.57 -30.39
CA LYS A 91 16.97 -26.61 -31.42
C LYS A 91 17.60 -26.11 -32.72
N ALA A 92 17.34 -24.87 -33.10
CA ALA A 92 17.95 -24.26 -34.28
C ALA A 92 19.47 -24.08 -34.11
N GLN A 93 19.94 -23.76 -32.89
CA GLN A 93 21.37 -23.66 -32.58
C GLN A 93 22.07 -25.02 -32.46
N ALA A 94 21.39 -26.07 -31.99
CA ALA A 94 21.97 -27.41 -31.87
C ALA A 94 22.00 -28.20 -33.20
N GLY A 95 21.33 -27.71 -34.24
CA GLY A 95 21.29 -28.30 -35.58
C GLY A 95 22.19 -27.62 -36.62
N SER A 96 22.98 -26.61 -36.21
CA SER A 96 24.05 -25.98 -37.00
C SER A 96 25.42 -26.42 -36.52
#